data_AF-A0A519TD10-F1
#
_entry.id   AF-A0A519TD10-F1
#
_cell.length_a   1.000
_cell.length_b   1.000
_cell.length_c   1.000
_cell.angle_alpha   90.00
_cell.angle_beta   90.00
_cell.angle_gamma   90.00
#
_symmetry.space_group_name_H-M   'P 1'
#
loop_
_entity.id
_entity.type
_entity.pdbx_description
1 polymer ?
#
loop_
_entity_poly.entity_id
_entity_poly.type
_entity_poly.pdbx_seq_one_letter_code
_entity_poly.pdbx_strand_id
1 'polypeptide(L)'
;MEHPDHPLTEARRYGYVEDGGVWLRPTLGQPARRIGQVKDTDDDALRYFANRYEAFRAKVDELLDRLATAENQGSYLMKILHLQEQSKQHDGLGDYETLHRRLRDAEAQLNVSVARNREKNLATKVSLIQQAEELGDSIEWISASEKVKELRQAWLKTGPVDKELTEELENRFHGAVQLFFDRRKAFQTDRKALARRTVDRYRDLVYQAENLKNSDQFEATSRQLKLLQTAWREVNGNLPKKQAAELWTKFRAANNHFFERLKNHIESQRVAAAKEGRSAVPSSADESLLRKRELANRAEALLGIPSNQAVTQAKNLQAEWKQSGAVRGPESDKLWQRFMLACDKVFEMSALDYYLRKRQAEGVTVSPLERAQTAVTALRKFIESDKQELETLRDN
;
A
#
# COMPACT_ATOMS: atom_id res chain seq x y z
N MET A 1 -24.88 -25.16 63.11
CA MET A 1 -24.89 -26.47 63.77
C MET A 1 -26.10 -27.23 63.24
N GLU A 2 -25.92 -28.11 62.27
CA GLU A 2 -27.00 -29.00 61.83
C GLU A 2 -27.19 -30.09 62.90
N HIS A 3 -28.44 -30.27 63.36
CA HIS A 3 -28.79 -31.30 64.32
C HIS A 3 -28.48 -32.69 63.71
N PRO A 4 -27.89 -33.65 64.45
CA PRO A 4 -27.57 -35.00 63.96
C PRO A 4 -28.79 -35.81 63.45
N ASP A 5 -30.02 -35.32 63.69
CA ASP A 5 -31.28 -35.92 63.22
C ASP A 5 -31.81 -35.33 61.90
N HIS A 6 -31.27 -34.21 61.43
CA HIS A 6 -31.70 -33.56 60.18
C HIS A 6 -31.48 -34.45 58.93
N PRO A 7 -30.29 -35.04 58.70
CA PRO A 7 -30.06 -35.88 57.51
C PRO A 7 -30.90 -37.18 57.53
N LEU A 8 -31.15 -37.75 58.71
CA LEU A 8 -32.00 -38.95 58.84
C LEU A 8 -33.47 -38.62 58.58
N THR A 9 -33.94 -37.47 59.07
CA THR A 9 -35.32 -36.99 58.83
C THR A 9 -35.57 -36.74 57.35
N GLU A 10 -34.63 -36.09 56.65
CA GLU A 10 -34.70 -35.91 55.20
C GLU A 10 -34.62 -37.26 54.46
N ALA A 11 -33.71 -38.17 54.84
CA ALA A 11 -33.59 -39.49 54.22
C ALA A 11 -34.91 -40.27 54.23
N ARG A 12 -35.65 -40.23 55.34
CA ARG A 12 -36.94 -40.91 55.51
C ARG A 12 -38.06 -40.32 54.64
N ARG A 13 -37.93 -39.06 54.18
CA ARG A 13 -38.87 -38.47 53.22
C ARG A 13 -38.71 -39.08 51.83
N TYR A 14 -37.48 -39.37 51.42
CA TYR A 14 -37.16 -39.84 50.06
C TYR A 14 -36.95 -41.35 49.97
N GLY A 15 -36.75 -42.05 51.08
CA GLY A 15 -36.53 -43.49 51.11
C GLY A 15 -37.14 -44.20 52.30
N TYR A 16 -37.06 -45.52 52.26
CA TYR A 16 -37.53 -46.41 53.32
C TYR A 16 -36.72 -47.71 53.32
N VAL A 17 -36.81 -48.47 54.40
CA VAL A 17 -36.23 -49.82 54.51
C VAL A 17 -37.35 -50.84 54.43
N GLU A 18 -37.16 -51.88 53.62
CA GLU A 18 -38.10 -53.00 53.47
C GLU A 18 -37.31 -54.27 53.10
N ASP A 19 -37.58 -55.38 53.79
CA ASP A 19 -36.94 -56.69 53.60
C ASP A 19 -35.40 -56.64 53.60
N GLY A 20 -34.81 -55.84 54.51
CA GLY A 20 -33.36 -55.62 54.59
C GLY A 20 -32.76 -54.86 53.39
N GLY A 21 -33.59 -54.31 52.51
CA GLY A 21 -33.22 -53.43 51.41
C GLY A 21 -33.49 -51.96 51.72
N VAL A 22 -32.62 -51.07 51.24
CA VAL A 22 -32.89 -49.64 51.23
C VAL A 22 -33.51 -49.26 49.88
N TRP A 23 -34.67 -48.62 49.93
CA TRP A 23 -35.46 -48.26 48.76
C TRP A 23 -35.55 -46.74 48.63
N LEU A 24 -35.31 -46.25 47.41
CA LEU A 24 -35.63 -44.89 47.01
C LEU A 24 -37.08 -44.86 46.52
N ARG A 25 -37.86 -43.89 47.01
CA ARG A 25 -39.24 -43.66 46.56
C ARG A 25 -39.28 -43.23 45.08
N PRO A 26 -40.45 -43.34 44.42
CA PRO A 26 -40.60 -42.88 43.05
C PRO A 26 -40.17 -41.42 42.89
N THR A 27 -39.34 -41.14 41.89
CA THR A 27 -38.78 -39.80 41.62
C THR A 27 -38.39 -39.70 40.15
N LEU A 28 -38.45 -38.51 39.55
CA LEU A 28 -38.13 -38.26 38.14
C LEU A 28 -38.92 -39.15 37.17
N GLY A 29 -40.16 -39.48 37.51
CA GLY A 29 -41.02 -40.38 36.74
C GLY A 29 -40.59 -41.86 36.77
N GLN A 30 -39.61 -42.23 37.61
CA GLN A 30 -39.18 -43.61 37.79
C GLN A 30 -39.91 -44.27 38.98
N PRO A 31 -40.17 -45.59 38.90
CA PRO A 31 -40.74 -46.32 40.04
C PRO A 31 -39.75 -46.38 41.21
N ALA A 32 -40.26 -46.78 42.38
CA ALA A 32 -39.42 -47.07 43.53
C ALA A 32 -38.37 -48.13 43.17
N ARG A 33 -37.13 -47.94 43.65
CA ARG A 33 -36.02 -48.85 43.34
C ARG A 33 -35.18 -49.16 44.57
N ARG A 34 -34.71 -50.39 44.65
CA ARG A 34 -33.74 -50.80 45.67
C ARG A 34 -32.37 -50.21 45.33
N ILE A 35 -31.83 -49.40 46.22
CA ILE A 35 -30.54 -48.70 46.07
C ILE A 35 -29.45 -49.32 46.94
N GLY A 36 -29.83 -50.20 47.88
CA GLY A 36 -28.87 -50.81 48.80
C GLY A 36 -29.43 -51.91 49.67
N GLN A 37 -28.59 -52.34 50.61
CA GLN A 37 -28.92 -53.31 51.66
C GLN A 37 -28.55 -52.72 53.01
N VAL A 38 -29.33 -53.06 54.04
CA VAL A 38 -29.01 -52.72 55.43
C VAL A 38 -27.89 -53.64 55.89
N LYS A 39 -26.81 -53.05 56.45
CA LYS A 39 -25.67 -53.81 57.00
C LYS A 39 -25.71 -53.89 58.52
N ASP A 40 -26.02 -52.77 59.15
CA ASP A 40 -26.04 -52.62 60.60
C ASP A 40 -27.48 -52.33 61.07
N THR A 41 -27.85 -51.06 61.18
CA THR A 41 -29.22 -50.62 61.51
C THR A 41 -29.87 -49.90 60.35
N ASP A 42 -31.21 -49.87 60.33
CA ASP A 42 -32.00 -49.15 59.33
C ASP A 42 -31.61 -47.67 59.26
N ASP A 43 -31.42 -47.02 60.41
CA ASP A 43 -31.07 -45.61 60.49
C ASP A 43 -29.65 -45.32 59.97
N ASP A 44 -28.70 -46.21 60.24
CA ASP A 44 -27.34 -46.08 59.71
C ASP A 44 -27.31 -46.27 58.19
N ALA A 45 -28.12 -47.20 57.66
CA ALA A 45 -28.26 -47.42 56.22
C ALA A 45 -28.89 -46.19 55.54
N LEU A 46 -29.96 -45.62 56.10
CA LEU A 46 -30.58 -44.40 55.58
C LEU A 46 -29.61 -43.21 55.60
N ARG A 47 -28.86 -43.03 56.69
CA ARG A 47 -27.81 -41.98 56.79
C ARG A 47 -26.72 -42.16 55.74
N TYR A 48 -26.26 -43.39 55.51
CA TYR A 48 -25.24 -43.68 54.49
C TYR A 48 -25.70 -43.23 53.09
N PHE A 49 -26.91 -43.60 52.69
CA PHE A 49 -27.43 -43.22 51.37
C PHE A 49 -27.82 -41.74 51.27
N ALA A 50 -28.21 -41.09 52.38
CA ALA A 50 -28.39 -39.64 52.43
C ALA A 50 -27.06 -38.90 52.22
N ASN A 51 -25.99 -39.30 52.90
CA ASN A 51 -24.65 -38.74 52.70
C ASN A 51 -24.16 -38.93 51.26
N ARG A 52 -24.51 -40.06 50.63
CA ARG A 52 -24.20 -40.32 49.23
C ARG A 52 -24.92 -39.36 48.28
N TYR A 53 -26.19 -39.06 48.54
CA TYR A 53 -26.93 -38.01 47.82
C TYR A 53 -26.29 -36.63 48.03
N GLU A 54 -25.90 -36.29 49.26
CA GLU A 54 -25.25 -35.02 49.58
C GLU A 54 -23.93 -34.82 48.82
N ALA A 55 -23.13 -35.88 48.66
CA ALA A 55 -21.92 -35.85 47.83
C ALA A 55 -22.25 -35.58 46.34
N PHE A 56 -23.33 -36.17 45.82
CA PHE A 56 -23.77 -35.90 44.44
C PHE A 56 -24.34 -34.49 44.27
N ARG A 57 -25.10 -33.99 45.26
CA ARG A 57 -25.59 -32.62 45.29
C ARG A 57 -24.43 -31.62 45.28
N ALA A 58 -23.41 -31.83 46.12
CA ALA A 58 -22.22 -31.00 46.15
C ALA A 58 -21.49 -30.96 44.79
N LYS A 59 -21.43 -32.10 44.07
CA LYS A 59 -20.87 -32.16 42.71
C LYS A 59 -21.68 -31.31 41.71
N VAL A 60 -23.00 -31.30 41.82
CA VAL A 60 -23.87 -30.44 41.00
C VAL A 60 -23.66 -28.97 41.35
N ASP A 61 -23.63 -28.64 42.64
CA ASP A 61 -23.41 -27.28 43.13
C ASP A 61 -22.07 -26.72 42.62
N GLU A 62 -20.99 -27.49 42.76
CA GLU A 62 -19.65 -27.13 42.25
C GLU A 62 -19.66 -26.86 40.73
N LEU A 63 -20.41 -27.65 39.96
CA LEU A 63 -20.53 -27.44 38.53
C LEU A 63 -21.28 -26.15 38.20
N LEU A 64 -22.38 -25.86 38.90
CA LEU A 64 -23.18 -24.66 38.69
C LEU A 64 -22.42 -23.39 39.10
N ASP A 65 -21.65 -23.43 40.19
CA ASP A 65 -20.80 -22.33 40.63
C ASP A 65 -19.69 -22.03 39.61
N ARG A 66 -19.07 -23.08 39.06
CA ARG A 66 -18.09 -22.93 37.98
C ARG A 66 -18.71 -22.37 36.70
N LEU A 67 -19.94 -22.77 36.37
CA LEU A 67 -20.64 -22.25 35.20
C LEU A 67 -20.89 -20.73 35.32
N ALA A 68 -21.21 -20.25 36.53
CA ALA A 68 -21.49 -18.84 36.78
C ALA A 68 -20.28 -17.92 36.54
N THR A 69 -19.06 -18.45 36.62
CA THR A 69 -17.80 -17.68 36.50
C THR A 69 -16.99 -17.99 35.25
N ALA A 70 -17.40 -18.98 34.45
CA ALA A 70 -16.66 -19.42 33.28
C ALA A 70 -16.83 -18.50 32.06
N GLU A 71 -15.71 -18.14 31.41
CA GLU A 71 -15.72 -17.45 30.11
C GLU A 71 -16.21 -18.36 28.97
N ASN A 72 -15.85 -19.65 29.01
CA ASN A 72 -16.29 -20.65 28.02
C ASN A 72 -17.44 -21.52 28.56
N GLN A 73 -18.62 -20.92 28.66
CA GLN A 73 -19.81 -21.58 29.19
C GLN A 73 -20.25 -22.79 28.33
N GLY A 74 -20.01 -22.77 27.01
CA GLY A 74 -20.44 -23.83 26.09
C GLY A 74 -19.87 -25.22 26.42
N SER A 75 -18.69 -25.27 27.03
CA SER A 75 -18.04 -26.53 27.46
C SER A 75 -18.77 -27.27 28.61
N TYR A 76 -19.71 -26.60 29.29
CA TYR A 76 -20.44 -27.15 30.42
C TYR A 76 -21.74 -27.85 30.03
N LEU A 77 -22.26 -27.62 28.82
CA LEU A 77 -23.53 -28.21 28.37
C LEU A 77 -23.51 -29.74 28.49
N MET A 78 -22.48 -30.39 27.96
CA MET A 78 -22.33 -31.85 28.05
C MET A 78 -22.20 -32.34 29.50
N LYS A 79 -21.58 -31.55 30.38
CA LYS A 79 -21.44 -31.91 31.79
C LYS A 79 -22.78 -31.82 32.54
N ILE A 80 -23.60 -30.81 32.23
CA ILE A 80 -24.96 -30.67 32.74
C ILE A 80 -25.81 -31.87 32.29
N LEU A 81 -25.81 -32.18 30.98
CA LEU A 81 -26.54 -33.32 30.43
C LEU A 81 -26.12 -34.65 31.08
N HIS A 82 -24.82 -34.83 31.32
CA HIS A 82 -24.32 -36.01 32.01
C HIS A 82 -24.79 -36.09 33.47
N LEU A 83 -24.77 -34.97 34.21
CA LEU A 83 -25.29 -34.93 35.59
C LEU A 83 -26.80 -35.14 35.65
N GLN A 84 -27.55 -34.64 34.68
CA GLN A 84 -28.98 -34.93 34.55
C GLN A 84 -29.22 -36.43 34.37
N GLU A 85 -28.45 -37.11 33.53
CA GLU A 85 -28.58 -38.56 33.35
C GLU A 85 -28.10 -39.33 34.59
N GLN A 86 -27.00 -38.91 35.23
CA GLN A 86 -26.55 -39.50 36.49
C GLN A 86 -27.61 -39.36 37.59
N SER A 87 -28.32 -38.23 37.69
CA SER A 87 -29.35 -38.01 38.71
C SER A 87 -30.49 -39.04 38.65
N LYS A 88 -30.77 -39.59 37.46
CA LYS A 88 -31.79 -40.62 37.26
C LYS A 88 -31.37 -41.98 37.81
N GLN A 89 -30.08 -42.30 37.76
CA GLN A 89 -29.54 -43.62 38.10
C GLN A 89 -28.81 -43.64 39.46
N HIS A 90 -28.55 -42.48 40.05
CA HIS A 90 -27.80 -42.35 41.29
C HIS A 90 -28.53 -43.01 42.48
N ASP A 91 -27.78 -43.63 43.37
CA ASP A 91 -28.26 -44.52 44.42
C ASP A 91 -28.26 -43.88 45.81
N GLY A 92 -28.25 -42.55 45.91
CA GLY A 92 -28.44 -41.83 47.18
C GLY A 92 -29.91 -41.55 47.52
N LEU A 93 -30.19 -41.16 48.76
CA LEU A 93 -31.52 -40.73 49.23
C LEU A 93 -31.62 -39.21 49.33
N GLY A 94 -32.43 -38.58 48.48
CA GLY A 94 -32.64 -37.14 48.53
C GLY A 94 -33.55 -36.62 47.42
N ASP A 95 -33.68 -35.29 47.37
CA ASP A 95 -34.55 -34.56 46.45
C ASP A 95 -33.96 -34.44 45.03
N TYR A 96 -33.99 -35.54 44.27
CA TYR A 96 -33.58 -35.51 42.87
C TYR A 96 -34.48 -34.64 41.99
N GLU A 97 -35.74 -34.41 42.35
CA GLU A 97 -36.66 -33.53 41.60
C GLU A 97 -36.14 -32.09 41.58
N THR A 98 -35.78 -31.55 42.74
CA THR A 98 -35.20 -30.21 42.84
C THR A 98 -33.83 -30.13 42.17
N LEU A 99 -32.98 -31.15 42.36
CA LEU A 99 -31.65 -31.18 41.74
C LEU A 99 -31.73 -31.20 40.21
N HIS A 100 -32.64 -32.01 39.66
CA HIS A 100 -32.86 -32.13 38.22
C HIS A 100 -33.48 -30.85 37.64
N ARG A 101 -34.40 -30.20 38.36
CA ARG A 101 -34.96 -28.90 37.97
C ARG A 101 -33.85 -27.84 37.85
N ARG A 102 -32.99 -27.73 38.85
CA ARG A 102 -31.84 -26.80 38.83
C ARG A 102 -30.92 -27.03 37.63
N LEU A 103 -30.63 -28.30 37.30
CA LEU A 103 -29.82 -28.65 36.13
C LEU A 103 -30.53 -28.30 34.81
N ARG A 104 -31.85 -28.50 34.69
CA ARG A 104 -32.61 -28.11 33.49
C ARG A 104 -32.70 -26.59 33.33
N ASP A 105 -32.87 -25.85 34.42
CA ASP A 105 -32.89 -24.39 34.38
C ASP A 105 -31.53 -23.84 33.94
N ALA A 106 -30.43 -24.42 34.43
CA ALA A 106 -29.07 -24.08 34.01
C ALA A 106 -28.81 -24.41 32.53
N GLU A 107 -29.30 -25.56 32.05
CA GLU A 107 -29.23 -25.93 30.62
C GLU A 107 -29.97 -24.92 29.74
N ALA A 108 -31.21 -24.56 30.11
CA ALA A 108 -32.01 -23.60 29.35
C ALA A 108 -31.34 -22.22 29.28
N GLN A 109 -30.83 -21.73 30.40
CA GLN A 109 -30.08 -20.46 30.44
C GLN A 109 -28.81 -20.53 29.59
N LEU A 110 -28.07 -21.64 29.67
CA LEU A 110 -26.86 -21.84 28.89
C LEU A 110 -27.14 -21.86 27.38
N ASN A 111 -28.20 -22.55 26.95
CA ASN A 111 -28.60 -22.60 25.54
C ASN A 111 -28.94 -21.20 25.00
N VAL A 112 -29.64 -20.36 25.78
CA VAL A 112 -29.92 -18.96 25.42
C VAL A 112 -28.63 -18.14 25.29
N SER A 113 -27.71 -18.28 26.25
CA SER A 113 -26.41 -17.59 26.21
C SER A 113 -25.57 -18.00 24.98
N VAL A 114 -25.50 -19.30 24.71
CA VAL A 114 -24.78 -19.86 23.55
C VAL A 114 -25.38 -19.36 22.24
N ALA A 115 -26.70 -19.39 22.09
CA ALA A 115 -27.39 -18.89 20.90
C ALA A 115 -27.10 -17.40 20.67
N ARG A 116 -27.23 -16.57 21.71
CA ARG A 116 -26.91 -15.14 21.64
C ARG A 116 -25.45 -14.87 21.28
N ASN A 117 -24.52 -15.65 21.81
CA ASN A 117 -23.10 -15.51 21.48
C ASN A 117 -22.80 -15.93 20.03
N ARG A 118 -23.44 -16.99 19.52
CA ARG A 118 -23.32 -17.38 18.11
C ARG A 118 -23.87 -16.32 17.16
N GLU A 119 -24.99 -15.69 17.50
CA GLU A 119 -25.56 -14.58 16.72
C GLU A 119 -24.62 -13.37 16.67
N LYS A 120 -24.00 -13.00 17.80
CA LYS A 120 -22.96 -11.95 17.83
C LYS A 120 -21.73 -12.33 16.99
N ASN A 121 -21.27 -13.58 17.11
CA ASN A 121 -20.16 -14.09 16.31
C ASN A 121 -20.50 -14.05 14.81
N LEU A 122 -21.73 -14.41 14.44
CA LEU A 122 -22.22 -14.33 13.06
C LEU A 122 -22.16 -12.89 12.53
N ALA A 123 -22.72 -11.93 13.26
CA ALA A 123 -22.66 -10.51 12.87
C ALA A 123 -21.20 -10.03 12.70
N THR A 124 -20.31 -10.46 13.59
CA THR A 124 -18.88 -10.12 13.54
C THR A 124 -18.21 -10.74 12.32
N LYS A 125 -18.39 -12.04 12.08
CA LYS A 125 -17.85 -12.75 10.90
C LYS A 125 -18.35 -12.14 9.60
N VAL A 126 -19.64 -11.81 9.50
CA VAL A 126 -20.21 -11.13 8.32
C VAL A 126 -19.55 -9.78 8.10
N SER A 127 -19.35 -8.98 9.15
CA SER A 127 -18.67 -7.68 9.03
C SER A 127 -17.20 -7.84 8.59
N LEU A 128 -16.49 -8.84 9.11
CA LEU A 128 -15.10 -9.11 8.71
C LEU A 128 -15.00 -9.54 7.24
N ILE A 129 -15.97 -10.31 6.75
CA ILE A 129 -16.06 -10.70 5.35
C ILE A 129 -16.27 -9.48 4.47
N GLN A 130 -17.23 -8.61 4.80
CA GLN A 130 -17.49 -7.39 4.02
C GLN A 130 -16.25 -6.51 3.92
N GLN A 131 -15.54 -6.29 5.04
CA GLN A 131 -14.28 -5.55 5.05
C GLN A 131 -13.21 -6.23 4.20
N ALA A 132 -13.13 -7.56 4.18
CA ALA A 132 -12.19 -8.29 3.33
C ALA A 132 -12.54 -8.17 1.83
N GLU A 133 -13.83 -8.21 1.49
CA GLU A 133 -14.34 -8.03 0.13
C GLU A 133 -14.03 -6.62 -0.41
N GLU A 134 -14.23 -5.58 0.41
CA GLU A 134 -13.89 -4.19 0.05
C GLU A 134 -12.39 -4.00 -0.24
N LEU A 135 -11.52 -4.71 0.50
CA LEU A 135 -10.08 -4.68 0.25
C LEU A 135 -9.70 -5.35 -1.07
N GLY A 136 -10.56 -6.21 -1.62
CA GLY A 136 -10.37 -6.86 -2.92
C GLY A 136 -10.17 -5.87 -4.06
N ASP A 137 -10.77 -4.69 -3.99
CA ASP A 137 -10.65 -3.63 -5.02
C ASP A 137 -9.54 -2.62 -4.77
N SER A 138 -8.85 -2.71 -3.63
CA SER A 138 -7.81 -1.77 -3.26
C SER A 138 -6.57 -1.88 -4.16
N ILE A 139 -6.02 -0.73 -4.54
CA ILE A 139 -4.71 -0.59 -5.19
C ILE A 139 -3.60 -0.23 -4.19
N GLU A 140 -3.97 0.06 -2.93
CA GLU A 140 -3.05 0.40 -1.84
C GLU A 140 -2.47 -0.86 -1.20
N TRP A 141 -1.65 -1.59 -1.98
CA TRP A 141 -1.23 -2.95 -1.65
C TRP A 141 -0.58 -3.13 -0.28
N ILE A 142 0.14 -2.11 0.23
CA ILE A 142 0.86 -2.19 1.51
C ILE A 142 -0.12 -2.09 2.67
N SER A 143 -0.89 -1.00 2.75
CA SER A 143 -1.84 -0.76 3.83
C SER A 143 -2.99 -1.79 3.80
N ALA A 144 -3.45 -2.18 2.62
CA ALA A 144 -4.46 -3.22 2.48
C ALA A 144 -3.95 -4.60 2.97
N SER A 145 -2.67 -4.92 2.76
CA SER A 145 -2.12 -6.20 3.25
C SER A 145 -2.07 -6.27 4.78
N GLU A 146 -1.77 -5.16 5.46
CA GLU A 146 -1.80 -5.14 6.93
C GLU A 146 -3.24 -5.27 7.44
N LYS A 147 -4.19 -4.57 6.82
CA LYS A 147 -5.63 -4.73 7.13
C LYS A 147 -6.11 -6.17 6.94
N VAL A 148 -5.76 -6.83 5.84
CA VAL A 148 -6.11 -8.26 5.62
C VAL A 148 -5.53 -9.15 6.73
N LYS A 149 -4.32 -8.85 7.22
CA LYS A 149 -3.71 -9.58 8.34
C LYS A 149 -4.47 -9.35 9.65
N GLU A 150 -4.88 -8.11 9.94
CA GLU A 150 -5.73 -7.78 11.08
C GLU A 150 -7.07 -8.51 11.02
N LEU A 151 -7.73 -8.52 9.86
CA LEU A 151 -8.99 -9.24 9.63
C LEU A 151 -8.84 -10.75 9.86
N ARG A 152 -7.74 -11.37 9.41
CA ARG A 152 -7.46 -12.79 9.69
C ARG A 152 -7.30 -13.06 11.18
N GLN A 153 -6.65 -12.16 11.93
CA GLN A 153 -6.51 -12.32 13.38
C GLN A 153 -7.86 -12.15 14.08
N ALA A 154 -8.68 -11.18 13.67
CA ALA A 154 -10.03 -11.00 14.19
C ALA A 154 -10.94 -12.21 13.88
N TRP A 155 -10.81 -12.79 12.68
CA TRP A 155 -11.53 -14.00 12.27
C TRP A 155 -11.23 -15.18 13.19
N LEU A 156 -9.94 -15.45 13.46
CA LEU A 156 -9.49 -16.53 14.34
C LEU A 156 -9.92 -16.34 15.80
N LYS A 157 -10.02 -15.09 16.26
CA LYS A 157 -10.49 -14.74 17.61
C LYS A 157 -12.01 -14.83 17.75
N THR A 158 -12.75 -14.74 16.64
CA THR A 158 -14.20 -14.80 16.65
C THR A 158 -14.64 -16.24 16.84
N GLY A 159 -15.52 -16.47 17.83
CA GLY A 159 -15.97 -17.80 18.19
C GLY A 159 -16.82 -18.51 17.13
N PRO A 160 -17.29 -19.72 17.43
CA PRO A 160 -18.10 -20.50 16.49
C PRO A 160 -19.45 -19.83 16.22
N VAL A 161 -19.99 -20.15 15.05
CA VAL A 161 -21.34 -19.83 14.60
C VAL A 161 -22.15 -21.12 14.49
N ASP A 162 -23.39 -21.05 14.01
CA ASP A 162 -24.17 -22.25 13.75
C ASP A 162 -23.53 -23.11 12.67
N LYS A 163 -23.68 -24.44 12.81
CA LYS A 163 -22.96 -25.43 12.00
C LYS A 163 -23.30 -25.30 10.52
N GLU A 164 -24.56 -24.98 10.25
CA GLU A 164 -25.14 -24.80 8.93
C GLU A 164 -24.51 -23.63 8.16
N LEU A 165 -24.05 -22.58 8.88
CA LEU A 165 -23.45 -21.38 8.28
C LEU A 165 -21.92 -21.42 8.26
N THR A 166 -21.32 -22.35 8.99
CA THR A 166 -19.86 -22.35 9.23
C THR A 166 -19.09 -22.48 7.92
N GLU A 167 -19.43 -23.46 7.08
CA GLU A 167 -18.73 -23.70 5.81
C GLU A 167 -18.87 -22.54 4.81
N GLU A 168 -20.08 -21.98 4.69
CA GLU A 168 -20.35 -20.84 3.81
C GLU A 168 -19.47 -19.63 4.19
N LEU A 169 -19.44 -19.29 5.47
CA LEU A 169 -18.71 -18.13 5.98
C LEU A 169 -17.18 -18.30 5.86
N GLU A 170 -16.66 -19.50 6.15
CA GLU A 170 -15.23 -19.80 5.94
C GLU A 170 -14.85 -19.67 4.47
N ASN A 171 -15.64 -20.25 3.55
CA ASN A 171 -15.39 -20.18 2.12
C ASN A 171 -15.43 -18.73 1.61
N ARG A 172 -16.42 -17.94 2.04
CA ARG A 172 -16.56 -16.53 1.63
C ARG A 172 -15.40 -15.67 2.13
N PHE A 173 -15.02 -15.83 3.41
CA PHE A 173 -13.88 -15.10 3.98
C PHE A 173 -12.56 -15.46 3.28
N HIS A 174 -12.27 -16.75 3.13
CA HIS A 174 -11.05 -17.20 2.47
C HIS A 174 -11.02 -16.81 1.00
N GLY A 175 -12.15 -16.87 0.29
CA GLY A 175 -12.28 -16.41 -1.09
C GLY A 175 -11.96 -14.93 -1.24
N ALA A 176 -12.53 -14.05 -0.40
CA ALA A 176 -12.25 -12.62 -0.43
C ALA A 176 -10.76 -12.31 -0.18
N VAL A 177 -10.18 -12.98 0.80
CA VAL A 177 -8.76 -12.84 1.15
C VAL A 177 -7.85 -13.37 0.02
N GLN A 178 -8.19 -14.49 -0.61
CA GLN A 178 -7.43 -15.06 -1.71
C GLN A 178 -7.46 -14.13 -2.93
N LEU A 179 -8.64 -13.61 -3.29
CA LEU A 179 -8.82 -12.67 -4.39
C LEU A 179 -7.87 -11.46 -4.26
N PHE A 180 -7.76 -10.88 -3.06
CA PHE A 180 -6.83 -9.78 -2.81
C PHE A 180 -5.38 -10.15 -3.13
N PHE A 181 -4.89 -11.29 -2.63
CA PHE A 181 -3.50 -11.71 -2.84
C PHE A 181 -3.22 -12.10 -4.29
N ASP A 182 -4.19 -12.70 -4.98
CA ASP A 182 -4.09 -13.05 -6.39
C ASP A 182 -3.99 -11.77 -7.25
N ARG A 183 -4.82 -10.75 -6.99
CA ARG A 183 -4.72 -9.44 -7.64
C ARG A 183 -3.38 -8.75 -7.37
N ARG A 184 -2.92 -8.75 -6.11
CA ARG A 184 -1.61 -8.19 -5.76
C ARG A 184 -0.46 -8.89 -6.49
N LYS A 185 -0.54 -10.20 -6.63
CA LYS A 185 0.45 -11.01 -7.35
C LYS A 185 0.42 -10.74 -8.85
N ALA A 186 -0.77 -10.61 -9.44
CA ALA A 186 -0.95 -10.23 -10.83
C ALA A 186 -0.33 -8.85 -11.09
N PHE A 187 -0.67 -7.85 -10.28
CA PHE A 187 -0.09 -6.50 -10.37
C PHE A 187 1.43 -6.50 -10.30
N GLN A 188 2.03 -7.26 -9.37
CA GLN A 188 3.49 -7.37 -9.28
C GLN A 188 4.11 -8.06 -10.50
N THR A 189 3.44 -9.07 -11.05
CA THR A 189 3.86 -9.75 -12.28
C THR A 189 3.84 -8.79 -13.46
N ASP A 190 2.75 -8.04 -13.63
CA ASP A 190 2.59 -7.05 -14.70
C ASP A 190 3.63 -5.93 -14.59
N ARG A 191 3.85 -5.42 -13.37
CA ARG A 191 4.90 -4.40 -13.12
C ARG A 191 6.29 -4.91 -13.49
N LYS A 192 6.61 -6.16 -13.16
CA LYS A 192 7.90 -6.79 -13.53
C LYS A 192 7.99 -7.01 -15.04
N ALA A 193 6.90 -7.44 -15.68
CA ALA A 193 6.85 -7.64 -17.12
C ALA A 193 7.05 -6.33 -17.88
N LEU A 194 6.42 -5.24 -17.44
CA LEU A 194 6.60 -3.90 -18.01
C LEU A 194 8.06 -3.44 -17.87
N ALA A 195 8.63 -3.54 -16.67
CA ALA A 195 10.03 -3.19 -16.44
C ALA A 195 11.00 -4.00 -17.33
N ARG A 196 10.74 -5.30 -17.50
CA ARG A 196 11.53 -6.16 -18.40
C ARG A 196 11.42 -5.72 -19.85
N ARG A 197 10.22 -5.45 -20.36
CA ARG A 197 10.00 -4.95 -21.73
C ARG A 197 10.75 -3.64 -21.98
N THR A 198 10.74 -2.74 -21.00
CA THR A 198 11.52 -1.49 -21.07
C THR A 198 13.02 -1.75 -21.19
N VAL A 199 13.58 -2.61 -20.33
CA VAL A 199 15.00 -2.99 -20.41
C VAL A 199 15.34 -3.61 -21.77
N ASP A 200 14.51 -4.54 -22.25
CA ASP A 200 14.77 -5.25 -23.50
C ASP A 200 14.72 -4.30 -24.69
N ARG A 201 13.85 -3.27 -24.68
CA ARG A 201 13.82 -2.23 -25.71
C ARG A 201 15.09 -1.39 -25.72
N TYR A 202 15.61 -0.99 -24.56
CA TYR A 202 16.90 -0.30 -24.51
C TYR A 202 18.07 -1.18 -24.95
N ARG A 203 18.06 -2.47 -24.60
CA ARG A 203 19.08 -3.43 -25.06
C ARG A 203 19.07 -3.59 -26.57
N ASP A 204 17.89 -3.67 -27.19
CA ASP A 204 17.75 -3.75 -28.64
C ASP A 204 18.32 -2.49 -29.33
N LEU A 205 18.03 -1.30 -28.79
CA LEU A 205 18.62 -0.05 -29.30
C LEU A 205 20.16 -0.01 -29.18
N VAL A 206 20.71 -0.50 -28.07
CA VAL A 206 22.18 -0.66 -27.90
C VAL A 206 22.72 -1.60 -28.97
N TYR A 207 22.11 -2.77 -29.13
CA TYR A 207 22.54 -3.78 -30.09
C TYR A 207 22.53 -3.26 -31.53
N GLN A 208 21.45 -2.58 -31.93
CA GLN A 208 21.36 -1.96 -33.26
C GLN A 208 22.45 -0.89 -33.47
N ALA A 209 22.70 -0.03 -32.47
CA ALA A 209 23.77 0.97 -32.56
C ALA A 209 25.16 0.33 -32.62
N GLU A 210 25.40 -0.74 -31.87
CA GLU A 210 26.68 -1.48 -31.89
C GLU A 210 26.96 -2.14 -33.24
N ASN A 211 25.95 -2.66 -33.92
CA ASN A 211 26.10 -3.24 -35.27
C ASN A 211 26.42 -2.16 -36.32
N LEU A 212 25.93 -0.94 -36.14
CA LEU A 212 26.14 0.17 -37.06
C LEU A 212 27.48 0.89 -36.86
N LYS A 213 28.14 0.74 -35.70
CA LYS A 213 29.30 1.57 -35.31
C LYS A 213 30.51 1.49 -36.26
N ASN A 214 30.63 0.38 -37.00
CA ASN A 214 31.72 0.09 -37.92
C ASN A 214 31.35 0.23 -39.40
N SER A 215 30.11 0.65 -39.72
CA SER A 215 29.67 0.83 -41.11
C SER A 215 30.44 1.95 -41.82
N ASP A 216 30.79 1.74 -43.09
CA ASP A 216 31.39 2.75 -43.99
C ASP A 216 30.34 3.49 -44.83
N GLN A 217 29.06 3.08 -44.77
CA GLN A 217 27.96 3.80 -45.40
C GLN A 217 27.56 5.01 -44.55
N PHE A 218 28.41 6.02 -44.53
CA PHE A 218 28.33 7.16 -43.61
C PHE A 218 26.98 7.89 -43.61
N GLU A 219 26.42 8.19 -44.78
CA GLU A 219 25.19 8.97 -44.87
C GLU A 219 23.96 8.18 -44.40
N ALA A 220 23.80 6.94 -44.89
CA ALA A 220 22.69 6.06 -44.51
C ALA A 220 22.75 5.68 -43.02
N THR A 221 23.94 5.35 -42.52
CA THR A 221 24.15 4.99 -41.12
C THR A 221 23.92 6.17 -40.18
N SER A 222 24.28 7.40 -40.58
CA SER A 222 23.99 8.61 -39.80
C SER A 222 22.48 8.84 -39.62
N ARG A 223 21.67 8.61 -40.67
CA ARG A 223 20.21 8.67 -40.57
C ARG A 223 19.66 7.61 -39.61
N GLN A 224 20.13 6.36 -39.72
CA GLN A 224 19.70 5.27 -38.85
C GLN A 224 20.06 5.52 -37.37
N LEU A 225 21.29 5.95 -37.07
CA LEU A 225 21.69 6.25 -35.69
C LEU A 225 20.89 7.42 -35.09
N LYS A 226 20.52 8.43 -35.88
CA LYS A 226 19.62 9.50 -35.42
C LYS A 226 18.21 9.00 -35.09
N LEU A 227 17.69 8.05 -35.88
CA LEU A 227 16.42 7.39 -35.56
C LEU A 227 16.53 6.60 -34.26
N LEU A 228 17.61 5.86 -34.04
CA LEU A 228 17.84 5.14 -32.79
C LEU A 228 17.96 6.07 -31.58
N GLN A 229 18.61 7.23 -31.73
CA GLN A 229 18.68 8.24 -30.66
C GLN A 229 17.31 8.85 -30.33
N THR A 230 16.44 8.98 -31.33
CA THR A 230 15.06 9.43 -31.14
C THR A 230 14.26 8.36 -30.41
N ALA A 231 14.32 7.11 -30.91
CA ALA A 231 13.68 5.96 -30.29
C ALA A 231 14.14 5.76 -28.83
N TRP A 232 15.42 6.00 -28.52
CA TRP A 232 15.96 5.96 -27.16
C TRP A 232 15.25 6.91 -26.21
N ARG A 233 15.02 8.16 -26.66
CA ARG A 233 14.30 9.18 -25.86
C ARG A 233 12.83 8.81 -25.70
N GLU A 234 12.22 8.24 -26.73
CA GLU A 234 10.81 7.84 -26.73
C GLU A 234 10.49 6.65 -25.81
N VAL A 235 11.46 5.77 -25.50
CA VAL A 235 11.22 4.66 -24.56
C VAL A 235 10.72 5.17 -23.20
N ASN A 236 11.16 6.38 -22.78
CA ASN A 236 10.74 7.09 -21.57
C ASN A 236 10.39 6.18 -20.38
N GLY A 237 11.30 5.25 -20.07
CA GLY A 237 11.02 4.14 -19.16
C GLY A 237 11.74 4.28 -17.83
N ASN A 238 11.02 4.05 -16.73
CA ASN A 238 11.61 4.08 -15.39
C ASN A 238 12.47 2.82 -15.14
N LEU A 239 13.80 3.00 -15.10
CA LEU A 239 14.79 1.95 -14.86
C LEU A 239 15.63 2.24 -13.61
N PRO A 240 16.15 1.21 -12.93
CA PRO A 240 17.14 1.41 -11.87
C PRO A 240 18.36 2.18 -12.38
N LYS A 241 18.80 3.21 -11.64
CA LYS A 241 19.89 4.14 -12.05
C LYS A 241 21.12 3.43 -12.61
N LYS A 242 21.57 2.35 -11.96
CA LYS A 242 22.73 1.56 -12.39
C LYS A 242 22.52 0.92 -13.77
N GLN A 243 21.36 0.30 -13.99
CA GLN A 243 21.05 -0.37 -15.24
C GLN A 243 20.85 0.64 -16.39
N ALA A 244 20.18 1.75 -16.11
CA ALA A 244 20.04 2.86 -17.06
C ALA A 244 21.41 3.42 -17.47
N ALA A 245 22.30 3.67 -16.51
CA ALA A 245 23.64 4.20 -16.76
C ALA A 245 24.50 3.24 -17.60
N GLU A 246 24.44 1.94 -17.33
CA GLU A 246 25.17 0.93 -18.12
C GLU A 246 24.71 0.92 -19.57
N LEU A 247 23.40 0.85 -19.80
CA LEU A 247 22.82 0.83 -21.15
C LEU A 247 23.14 2.13 -21.90
N TRP A 248 23.03 3.28 -21.23
CA TRP A 248 23.36 4.58 -21.82
C TRP A 248 24.84 4.68 -22.21
N THR A 249 25.73 4.18 -21.35
CA THR A 249 27.18 4.19 -21.62
C THR A 249 27.51 3.41 -22.88
N LYS A 250 26.94 2.20 -23.03
CA LYS A 250 27.13 1.37 -24.23
C LYS A 250 26.56 2.02 -25.48
N PHE A 251 25.32 2.52 -25.40
CA PHE A 251 24.67 3.21 -26.51
C PHE A 251 25.48 4.44 -26.98
N ARG A 252 25.93 5.27 -26.03
CA ARG A 252 26.73 6.45 -26.32
C ARG A 252 28.09 6.10 -26.91
N ALA A 253 28.76 5.08 -26.38
CA ALA A 253 30.05 4.62 -26.90
C ALA A 253 29.95 4.19 -28.37
N ALA A 254 28.93 3.41 -28.74
CA ALA A 254 28.69 2.99 -30.12
C ALA A 254 28.43 4.19 -31.06
N ASN A 255 27.58 5.13 -30.63
CA ASN A 255 27.31 6.35 -31.39
C ASN A 255 28.56 7.21 -31.57
N ASN A 256 29.29 7.49 -30.48
CA ASN A 256 30.51 8.30 -30.51
C ASN A 256 31.55 7.71 -31.46
N HIS A 257 31.76 6.40 -31.42
CA HIS A 257 32.69 5.71 -32.31
C HIS A 257 32.37 5.96 -33.79
N PHE A 258 31.10 5.82 -34.19
CA PHE A 258 30.69 6.09 -35.57
C PHE A 258 30.89 7.57 -35.96
N PHE A 259 30.46 8.51 -35.11
CA PHE A 259 30.54 9.94 -35.43
C PHE A 259 31.98 10.46 -35.44
N GLU A 260 32.88 9.87 -34.65
CA GLU A 260 34.32 10.16 -34.72
C GLU A 260 34.93 9.68 -36.05
N ARG A 261 34.57 8.47 -36.50
CA ARG A 261 34.97 7.98 -37.83
C ARG A 261 34.44 8.85 -38.97
N LEU A 262 33.16 9.25 -38.89
CA LEU A 262 32.55 10.17 -39.85
C LEU A 262 33.27 11.52 -39.90
N LYS A 263 33.63 12.08 -38.74
CA LYS A 263 34.39 13.33 -38.65
C LYS A 263 35.74 13.21 -39.35
N ASN A 264 36.47 12.11 -39.11
CA ASN A 264 37.77 11.86 -39.74
C ASN A 264 37.65 11.67 -41.25
N HIS A 265 36.58 11.02 -41.72
CA HIS A 265 36.31 10.85 -43.16
C HIS A 265 36.00 12.18 -43.85
N ILE A 266 35.20 13.06 -43.23
CA ILE A 266 34.90 14.38 -43.78
C ILE A 266 36.17 15.24 -43.84
N GLU A 267 36.99 15.20 -42.80
CA GLU A 267 38.25 15.96 -42.75
C GLU A 267 39.24 15.47 -43.81
N SER A 268 39.37 14.15 -44.00
CA SER A 268 40.25 13.61 -45.04
C SER A 268 39.77 13.97 -46.46
N GLN A 269 38.46 13.94 -46.72
CA GLN A 269 37.89 14.41 -47.98
C GLN A 269 38.13 15.90 -48.20
N ARG A 270 38.03 16.73 -47.15
CA ARG A 270 38.30 18.17 -47.23
C ARG A 270 39.77 18.45 -47.56
N VAL A 271 40.71 17.76 -46.91
CA VAL A 271 42.15 17.89 -47.17
C VAL A 271 42.49 17.40 -48.58
N ALA A 272 41.86 16.33 -49.06
CA ALA A 272 42.02 15.85 -50.43
C ALA A 272 41.52 16.90 -51.45
N ALA A 273 40.32 17.45 -51.25
CA ALA A 273 39.76 18.49 -52.11
C ALA A 273 40.61 19.78 -52.12
N ALA A 274 41.23 20.14 -50.99
CA ALA A 274 42.13 21.28 -50.89
C ALA A 274 43.47 21.06 -51.64
N LYS A 275 43.98 19.81 -51.69
CA LYS A 275 45.18 19.44 -52.46
C LYS A 275 44.93 19.38 -53.98
N GLU A 276 43.69 19.13 -54.41
CA GLU A 276 43.28 19.10 -55.83
C GLU A 276 42.98 20.49 -56.42
N GLY A 277 43.34 21.58 -55.74
CA GLY A 277 43.25 22.95 -56.30
C GLY A 277 41.83 23.54 -56.38
N ARG A 278 40.81 22.86 -55.83
CA ARG A 278 39.49 23.46 -55.60
C ARG A 278 39.55 24.31 -54.33
N SER A 279 40.03 25.54 -54.51
CA SER A 279 40.08 26.59 -53.49
C SER A 279 38.87 26.58 -52.54
N ALA A 280 39.14 26.35 -51.26
CA ALA A 280 38.24 26.73 -50.18
C ALA A 280 38.30 28.25 -50.04
N VAL A 281 37.29 28.94 -50.57
CA VAL A 281 37.07 30.38 -50.37
C VAL A 281 36.94 30.66 -48.87
N PRO A 282 37.81 31.48 -48.25
CA PRO A 282 37.56 32.02 -46.92
C PRO A 282 36.70 33.28 -47.07
N SER A 283 35.38 33.18 -46.86
CA SER A 283 34.53 34.38 -46.71
C SER A 283 33.23 34.11 -45.93
N SER A 284 32.60 32.93 -46.02
CA SER A 284 31.29 32.73 -45.37
C SER A 284 31.32 32.56 -43.83
N ALA A 285 32.32 31.85 -43.29
CA ALA A 285 32.35 31.50 -41.86
C ALA A 285 32.79 32.67 -40.96
N ASP A 286 33.80 33.44 -41.39
CA ASP A 286 34.32 34.59 -40.65
C ASP A 286 33.32 35.76 -40.67
N GLU A 287 32.63 35.98 -41.80
CA GLU A 287 31.53 36.96 -41.89
C GLU A 287 30.35 36.59 -40.98
N SER A 288 30.01 35.30 -40.89
CA SER A 288 28.93 34.83 -40.01
C SER A 288 29.28 35.00 -38.52
N LEU A 289 30.55 34.76 -38.15
CA LEU A 289 31.05 34.99 -36.79
C LEU A 289 31.03 36.49 -36.43
N LEU A 290 31.47 37.36 -37.32
CA LEU A 290 31.43 38.81 -37.13
C LEU A 290 29.99 39.32 -36.97
N ARG A 291 29.05 38.88 -37.82
CA ARG A 291 27.62 39.24 -37.70
C ARG A 291 27.04 38.82 -36.35
N LYS A 292 27.34 37.60 -35.88
CA LYS A 292 26.88 37.13 -34.57
C LYS A 292 27.50 37.90 -33.39
N ARG A 293 28.76 38.32 -33.50
CA ARG A 293 29.40 39.19 -32.49
C ARG A 293 28.68 40.53 -32.39
N GLU A 294 28.29 41.10 -33.53
CA GLU A 294 27.55 42.36 -33.55
C GLU A 294 26.13 42.22 -32.98
N LEU A 295 25.43 41.12 -33.29
CA LEU A 295 24.12 40.83 -32.71
C LEU A 295 24.19 40.69 -31.18
N ALA A 296 25.24 40.06 -30.64
CA ALA A 296 25.48 39.97 -29.20
C ALA A 296 25.71 41.34 -28.56
N ASN A 297 26.52 42.20 -29.19
CA ASN A 297 26.76 43.57 -28.72
C ASN A 297 25.46 44.39 -28.71
N ARG A 298 24.66 44.30 -29.80
CA ARG A 298 23.37 44.98 -29.91
C ARG A 298 22.38 44.50 -28.84
N ALA A 299 22.35 43.20 -28.54
CA ALA A 299 21.49 42.63 -27.50
C ALA A 299 21.85 43.15 -26.10
N GLU A 300 23.15 43.27 -25.79
CA GLU A 300 23.60 43.80 -24.50
C GLU A 300 23.27 45.30 -24.32
N ALA A 301 23.34 46.08 -25.41
CA ALA A 301 22.99 47.50 -25.40
C ALA A 301 21.50 47.75 -25.09
N LEU A 302 20.62 46.76 -25.30
CA LEU A 302 19.18 46.88 -25.01
C LEU A 302 18.87 47.05 -23.52
N LEU A 303 19.81 46.71 -22.62
CA LEU A 303 19.64 46.92 -21.19
C LEU A 303 19.64 48.40 -20.79
N GLY A 304 20.09 49.30 -21.68
CA GLY A 304 20.10 50.75 -21.45
C GLY A 304 18.88 51.50 -21.96
N ILE A 305 17.91 50.83 -22.59
CA ILE A 305 16.73 51.47 -23.19
C ILE A 305 15.42 51.07 -22.48
N PRO A 306 14.32 51.82 -22.63
CA PRO A 306 13.05 51.49 -22.00
C PRO A 306 12.54 50.09 -22.37
N SER A 307 12.04 49.34 -21.37
CA SER A 307 11.70 47.91 -21.46
C SER A 307 10.73 47.55 -22.60
N ASN A 308 9.78 48.43 -22.93
CA ASN A 308 8.85 48.21 -24.05
C ASN A 308 9.56 48.21 -25.42
N GLN A 309 10.56 49.06 -25.59
CA GLN A 309 11.38 49.11 -26.81
C GLN A 309 12.41 47.99 -26.80
N ALA A 310 13.02 47.71 -25.64
CA ALA A 310 14.00 46.63 -25.46
C ALA A 310 13.45 45.26 -25.86
N VAL A 311 12.25 44.90 -25.39
CA VAL A 311 11.61 43.60 -25.71
C VAL A 311 11.35 43.44 -27.21
N THR A 312 10.89 44.51 -27.87
CA THR A 312 10.61 44.47 -29.32
C THR A 312 11.90 44.30 -30.11
N GLN A 313 12.96 45.02 -29.73
CA GLN A 313 14.27 44.92 -30.39
C GLN A 313 14.95 43.56 -30.10
N ALA A 314 14.83 43.01 -28.89
CA ALA A 314 15.36 41.70 -28.54
C ALA A 314 14.76 40.58 -29.41
N LYS A 315 13.43 40.62 -29.63
CA LYS A 315 12.75 39.67 -30.54
C LYS A 315 13.26 39.76 -31.98
N ASN A 316 13.50 40.98 -32.47
CA ASN A 316 14.06 41.19 -33.81
C ASN A 316 15.49 40.66 -33.90
N LEU A 317 16.33 40.90 -32.90
CA LEU A 317 17.70 40.34 -32.84
C LEU A 317 17.70 38.81 -32.81
N GLN A 318 16.77 38.18 -32.08
CA GLN A 318 16.62 36.71 -32.09
C GLN A 318 16.24 36.17 -33.47
N ALA A 319 15.45 36.92 -34.24
CA ALA A 319 15.11 36.56 -35.63
C ALA A 319 16.32 36.75 -36.56
N GLU A 320 17.05 37.87 -36.46
CA GLU A 320 18.29 38.13 -37.19
C GLU A 320 19.36 37.06 -36.90
N TRP A 321 19.46 36.61 -35.64
CA TRP A 321 20.38 35.54 -35.24
C TRP A 321 20.10 34.22 -35.95
N LYS A 322 18.82 33.83 -36.09
CA LYS A 322 18.44 32.61 -36.82
C LYS A 322 18.82 32.66 -38.31
N GLN A 323 18.88 33.86 -38.89
CA GLN A 323 19.22 34.09 -40.29
C GLN A 323 20.73 34.25 -40.54
N SER A 324 21.53 34.45 -39.49
CA SER A 324 22.98 34.76 -39.57
C SER A 324 23.92 33.58 -39.88
N GLY A 325 23.38 32.42 -40.28
CA GLY A 325 24.18 31.26 -40.70
C GLY A 325 24.81 30.45 -39.55
N ALA A 326 25.33 29.26 -39.86
CA ALA A 326 25.93 28.37 -38.87
C ALA A 326 27.43 28.69 -38.67
N VAL A 327 27.82 28.97 -37.44
CA VAL A 327 29.22 29.17 -37.04
C VAL A 327 29.61 27.98 -36.17
N ARG A 328 30.72 27.31 -36.47
CA ARG A 328 31.19 26.12 -35.75
C ARG A 328 32.47 26.43 -34.98
N GLY A 329 32.57 25.93 -33.75
CA GLY A 329 33.77 26.03 -32.91
C GLY A 329 33.47 26.48 -31.47
N PRO A 330 34.44 26.40 -30.56
CA PRO A 330 34.27 26.74 -29.13
C PRO A 330 33.84 28.19 -28.89
N GLU A 331 34.12 29.07 -29.84
CA GLU A 331 33.72 30.48 -29.77
C GLU A 331 32.23 30.67 -30.07
N SER A 332 31.64 29.83 -30.94
CA SER A 332 30.24 29.91 -31.32
C SER A 332 29.31 29.67 -30.11
N ASP A 333 29.64 28.68 -29.28
CA ASP A 333 28.86 28.34 -28.09
C ASP A 333 28.93 29.45 -27.04
N LYS A 334 30.12 30.01 -26.81
CA LYS A 334 30.32 31.16 -25.91
C LYS A 334 29.54 32.38 -26.39
N LEU A 335 29.56 32.62 -27.70
CA LEU A 335 28.88 33.76 -28.31
C LEU A 335 27.36 33.61 -28.26
N TRP A 336 26.85 32.39 -28.46
CA TRP A 336 25.43 32.07 -28.28
C TRP A 336 24.97 32.26 -26.85
N GLN A 337 25.72 31.75 -25.86
CA GLN A 337 25.43 31.93 -24.44
C GLN A 337 25.37 33.42 -24.07
N ARG A 338 26.33 34.21 -24.55
CA ARG A 338 26.38 35.66 -24.33
C ARG A 338 25.14 36.36 -24.91
N PHE A 339 24.78 36.04 -26.16
CA PHE A 339 23.61 36.60 -26.82
C PHE A 339 22.29 36.24 -26.11
N MET A 340 22.12 34.96 -25.75
CA MET A 340 20.93 34.49 -25.02
C MET A 340 20.80 35.17 -23.66
N LEU A 341 21.88 35.20 -22.87
CA LEU A 341 21.89 35.84 -21.56
C LEU A 341 21.49 37.32 -21.65
N ALA A 342 21.94 38.03 -22.69
CA ALA A 342 21.56 39.42 -22.91
C ALA A 342 20.06 39.56 -23.23
N CYS A 343 19.50 38.70 -24.08
CA CYS A 343 18.08 38.69 -24.40
C CYS A 343 17.22 38.32 -23.18
N ASP A 344 17.63 37.31 -22.42
CA ASP A 344 16.92 36.85 -21.22
C ASP A 344 16.85 37.95 -20.17
N LYS A 345 17.96 38.66 -19.93
CA LYS A 345 17.96 39.83 -19.03
C LYS A 345 16.98 40.91 -19.46
N VAL A 346 16.80 41.15 -20.76
CA VAL A 346 15.81 42.12 -21.28
C VAL A 346 14.38 41.67 -20.97
N PHE A 347 14.06 40.39 -21.18
CA PHE A 347 12.73 39.86 -20.88
C PHE A 347 12.44 39.86 -19.38
N GLU A 348 13.42 39.47 -18.55
CA GLU A 348 13.32 39.51 -17.09
C GLU A 348 13.11 40.93 -16.56
N MET A 349 13.87 41.90 -17.08
CA MET A 349 13.71 43.31 -16.68
C MET A 349 12.32 43.84 -17.07
N SER A 350 11.80 43.44 -18.23
CA SER A 350 10.44 43.81 -18.64
C SER A 350 9.36 43.13 -17.80
N ALA A 351 9.55 41.87 -17.40
CA ALA A 351 8.64 41.16 -16.51
C ALA A 351 8.61 41.80 -15.12
N LEU A 352 9.77 42.20 -14.62
CA LEU A 352 9.92 42.96 -13.37
C LEU A 352 9.21 44.31 -13.47
N ASP A 353 9.42 45.08 -14.53
CA ASP A 353 8.74 46.36 -14.74
C ASP A 353 7.22 46.22 -14.80
N TYR A 354 6.72 45.18 -15.48
CA TYR A 354 5.29 44.89 -15.52
C TYR A 354 4.74 44.55 -14.13
N TYR A 355 5.44 43.72 -13.37
CA TYR A 355 5.08 43.36 -11.99
C TYR A 355 5.03 44.60 -11.08
N LEU A 356 6.02 45.48 -11.19
CA LEU A 356 6.09 46.73 -10.42
C LEU A 356 4.97 47.71 -10.80
N ARG A 357 4.66 47.87 -12.09
CA ARG A 357 3.57 48.73 -12.57
C ARG A 357 2.20 48.25 -12.12
N LYS A 358 1.96 46.93 -12.19
CA LYS A 358 0.70 46.32 -11.76
C LYS A 358 0.43 46.61 -10.27
N ARG A 359 1.47 46.53 -9.44
CA ARG A 359 1.38 46.82 -8.01
C ARG A 359 1.29 48.33 -7.69
N GLN A 360 1.85 49.20 -8.54
CA GLN A 360 1.68 50.66 -8.42
C GLN A 360 0.28 51.14 -8.83
N ALA A 361 -0.38 50.46 -9.76
CA ALA A 361 -1.75 50.76 -10.18
C ALA A 361 -2.79 50.53 -9.07
N GLU A 362 -2.42 49.86 -7.97
CA GLU A 362 -3.25 49.65 -6.77
C GLU A 362 -3.23 50.86 -5.79
N GLY A 363 -2.74 52.03 -6.22
CA GLY A 363 -3.05 53.32 -5.58
C GLY A 363 -2.13 53.79 -4.46
N VAL A 364 -0.95 53.18 -4.26
CA VAL A 364 0.01 53.59 -3.21
C VAL A 364 1.19 54.36 -3.82
N THR A 365 1.44 55.60 -3.35
CA THR A 365 2.66 56.33 -3.68
C THR A 365 3.83 55.77 -2.89
N VAL A 366 4.60 54.90 -3.53
CA VAL A 366 5.73 54.18 -2.91
C VAL A 366 7.04 54.96 -3.06
N SER A 367 7.81 55.10 -1.97
CA SER A 367 9.13 55.76 -1.95
C SER A 367 10.16 55.00 -2.82
N PRO A 368 11.25 55.66 -3.29
CA PRO A 368 12.28 55.00 -4.09
C PRO A 368 12.90 53.76 -3.40
N LEU A 369 13.06 53.80 -2.08
CA LEU A 369 13.60 52.69 -1.28
C LEU A 369 12.66 51.48 -1.27
N GLU A 370 11.37 51.70 -1.04
CA GLU A 370 10.36 50.65 -1.03
C GLU A 370 10.13 50.04 -2.42
N ARG A 371 10.28 50.84 -3.49
CA ARG A 371 10.29 50.34 -4.88
C ARG A 371 11.46 49.39 -5.12
N ALA A 372 12.66 49.76 -4.68
CA ALA A 372 13.84 48.92 -4.79
C ALA A 372 13.69 47.62 -3.98
N GLN A 373 13.18 47.71 -2.74
CA GLN A 373 12.89 46.52 -1.91
C GLN A 373 11.86 45.61 -2.59
N THR A 374 10.80 46.17 -3.15
CA THR A 374 9.77 45.41 -3.86
C THR A 374 10.34 44.71 -5.09
N ALA A 375 11.21 45.38 -5.85
CA ALA A 375 11.89 44.80 -7.00
C ALA A 375 12.79 43.62 -6.59
N VAL A 376 13.56 43.78 -5.50
CA VAL A 376 14.40 42.70 -4.94
C VAL A 376 13.54 41.52 -4.50
N THR A 377 12.40 41.75 -3.84
CA THR A 377 11.48 40.67 -3.45
C THR A 377 10.91 39.94 -4.66
N ALA A 378 10.54 40.67 -5.72
CA ALA A 378 10.03 40.06 -6.96
C ALA A 378 11.08 39.16 -7.62
N LEU A 379 12.31 39.68 -7.76
CA LEU A 379 13.43 38.91 -8.32
C LEU A 379 13.74 37.64 -7.52
N ARG A 380 13.66 37.70 -6.18
CA ARG A 380 13.83 36.49 -5.33
C ARG A 380 12.77 35.44 -5.64
N LYS A 381 11.52 35.84 -5.86
CA LYS A 381 10.43 34.92 -6.23
C LYS A 381 10.63 34.31 -7.61
N PHE A 382 11.10 35.08 -8.58
CA PHE A 382 11.42 34.56 -9.92
C PHE A 382 12.53 33.50 -9.83
N ILE A 383 13.61 33.80 -9.10
CA ILE A 383 14.70 32.84 -8.87
C ILE A 383 14.21 31.56 -8.17
N GLU A 384 13.28 31.66 -7.23
CA GLU A 384 12.68 30.49 -6.56
C GLU A 384 11.85 29.64 -7.53
N SER A 385 11.02 30.28 -8.36
CA SER A 385 10.26 29.61 -9.42
C SER A 385 11.17 28.88 -10.42
N ASP A 386 12.20 29.56 -10.91
CA ASP A 386 13.15 28.98 -11.87
C ASP A 386 13.91 27.78 -11.28
N LYS A 387 14.25 27.84 -9.99
CA LYS A 387 14.87 26.71 -9.28
C LYS A 387 13.93 25.52 -9.19
N GLN A 388 12.65 25.76 -8.90
CA GLN A 388 11.65 24.72 -8.81
C GLN A 388 11.38 24.07 -10.19
N GLU A 389 11.36 24.88 -11.25
CA GLU A 389 11.27 24.37 -12.62
C GLU A 389 12.52 23.57 -13.01
N LEU A 390 13.71 24.03 -12.64
CA LEU A 390 14.97 23.30 -12.84
C LEU A 390 14.98 21.96 -12.10
N GLU A 391 14.48 21.90 -10.86
CA GLU A 391 14.31 20.66 -10.10
C GLU A 391 13.33 19.72 -10.80
N THR A 392 12.17 20.24 -11.22
CA THR A 392 11.17 19.49 -11.97
C THR A 392 11.73 18.90 -13.27
N LEU A 393 12.56 19.66 -14.00
CA LEU A 393 13.23 19.21 -15.22
C LEU A 393 14.40 18.24 -14.98
N ARG A 394 14.92 18.16 -13.75
CA ARG A 394 15.94 17.17 -13.35
C ARG A 394 15.31 15.86 -12.87
N ASP A 395 14.11 15.96 -12.30
CA ASP A 395 13.34 14.83 -11.78
C ASP A 395 12.55 14.10 -12.89
N ASN A 396 12.15 14.83 -13.94
CA ASN A 396 11.62 14.28 -15.20
C ASN A 396 12.76 13.89 -16.16
#